data_AF-A0A023WUQ4-F1
#
_entry.id   AF-A0A023WUQ4-F1
#
_cell.length_a   1.000
_cell.length_b   1.000
_cell.length_c   1.000
_cell.angle_alpha   90.00
_cell.angle_beta   90.00
_cell.angle_gamma   90.00
#
_symmetry.space_group_name_H-M   'P 1'
#
loop_
_entity.id
_entity.type
_entity.pdbx_description
1 polymer ?
#
loop_
_entity_poly.entity_id
_entity_poly.type
_entity_poly.pdbx_seq_one_letter_code
_entity_poly.pdbx_strand_id
1 'polypeptide(L)' 'MSRTDPQFKLRMPAALRAQVEQSAWAARRSLNAEIVIRLEASFAQVAPSTNEQERSA' A
#
# COMPACT_ATOMS: atom_id res chain seq x y z
N MET A 1 2.70 23.68 3.96
CA MET A 1 3.77 22.66 4.04
C MET A 1 3.75 21.88 2.74
N SER A 2 4.67 22.22 1.84
CA SER A 2 4.73 21.67 0.48
C SER A 2 5.01 20.17 0.54
N ARG A 3 4.07 19.35 0.10
CA ARG A 3 4.26 17.90 -0.01
C ARG A 3 5.26 17.65 -1.14
N THR A 4 6.47 17.24 -0.77
CA THR A 4 7.64 17.05 -1.65
C THR A 4 7.54 15.84 -2.57
N ASP A 5 6.48 15.04 -2.45
CA ASP A 5 6.30 13.83 -3.24
C ASP A 5 5.84 14.15 -4.67
N PRO A 6 6.54 13.65 -5.71
CA PRO A 6 6.14 13.86 -7.09
C PRO A 6 4.79 13.22 -7.37
N GLN A 7 3.90 13.96 -8.05
CA GLN A 7 2.59 13.44 -8.43
C GLN A 7 2.73 12.38 -9.54
N PHE A 8 2.38 11.13 -9.23
CA PHE A 8 2.37 10.04 -10.21
C PHE A 8 1.00 9.90 -10.89
N LYS A 9 0.97 9.98 -12.22
CA LYS A 9 -0.26 9.75 -13.02
C LYS A 9 -0.47 8.25 -13.23
N LEU A 10 -1.08 7.59 -12.26
CA LEU A 10 -1.41 6.16 -12.33
C LEU A 10 -2.53 5.89 -13.33
N ARG A 11 -2.28 5.04 -14.33
CA ARG A 11 -3.34 4.48 -15.20
C ARG A 11 -3.92 3.25 -14.52
N MET A 12 -5.22 3.29 -14.21
CA MET A 12 -5.92 2.24 -13.48
C MET A 12 -7.23 1.87 -14.20
N PRO A 13 -7.56 0.57 -14.35
CA PRO A 13 -8.88 0.14 -14.83
C PRO A 13 -10.00 0.67 -13.93
N ALA A 14 -11.16 1.01 -14.51
CA ALA A 14 -12.29 1.59 -13.77
C ALA A 14 -12.78 0.70 -12.62
N ALA A 15 -12.83 -0.62 -12.84
CA ALA A 15 -13.23 -1.58 -11.81
C ALA A 15 -12.27 -1.57 -10.60
N LEU A 16 -10.96 -1.52 -10.86
CA LEU A 16 -9.96 -1.45 -9.79
C LEU A 16 -10.06 -0.13 -9.03
N ARG A 17 -10.27 0.98 -9.74
CA ARG A 17 -10.44 2.29 -9.11
C ARG A 17 -11.65 2.31 -8.16
N ALA A 18 -12.79 1.79 -8.59
CA ALA A 18 -13.99 1.70 -7.77
C ALA A 18 -13.76 0.88 -6.49
N GLN A 19 -13.02 -0.24 -6.60
CA GLN A 19 -12.68 -1.08 -5.45
C GLN A 19 -11.80 -0.35 -4.43
N VAL A 20 -10.81 0.41 -4.90
CA VAL A 20 -9.93 1.18 -4.02
C VAL A 20 -10.69 2.37 -3.41
N GLU A 21 -11.56 3.05 -4.16
CA GLU A 21 -12.42 4.12 -3.64
C GLU A 21 -13.34 3.63 -2.52
N GLN A 22 -14.00 2.48 -2.70
CA GLN A 22 -14.85 1.88 -1.68
C GLN A 22 -14.05 1.48 -0.43
N SER A 23 -12.84 0.93 -0.61
CA SER A 23 -11.95 0.59 0.50
C SER A 23 -11.47 1.83 1.27
N ALA A 24 -11.10 2.89 0.55
CA ALA A 24 -10.68 4.17 1.12
C ALA A 24 -11.81 4.81 1.93
N TRP A 25 -13.05 4.77 1.40
CA TRP A 25 -14.25 5.24 2.10
C TRP A 25 -14.50 4.47 3.39
N ALA A 26 -14.50 3.13 3.33
CA ALA A 26 -14.68 2.27 4.49
C ALA A 26 -13.62 2.54 5.58
N ALA A 27 -12.39 2.83 5.15
CA ALA A 27 -11.28 3.12 6.05
C ALA A 27 -11.12 4.61 6.40
N ARG A 28 -12.08 5.47 6.03
CA ARG A 28 -12.08 6.93 6.28
C ARG A 28 -10.78 7.64 5.90
N ARG A 29 -10.16 7.24 4.79
CA ARG A 29 -8.91 7.81 4.29
C ARG A 29 -9.05 8.27 2.85
N SER A 30 -8.15 9.15 2.41
CA SER A 30 -8.13 9.56 1.00
C SER A 30 -7.76 8.38 0.09
N LEU A 31 -8.21 8.42 -1.16
CA LEU A 31 -7.84 7.42 -2.18
C LEU A 31 -6.33 7.26 -2.28
N ASN A 32 -5.59 8.37 -2.24
CA ASN A 32 -4.12 8.34 -2.31
C ASN A 32 -3.50 7.65 -1.09
N ALA A 33 -4.02 7.90 0.12
CA ALA A 33 -3.55 7.24 1.32
C ALA A 33 -3.81 5.72 1.29
N GLU A 34 -4.97 5.30 0.78
CA GLU A 34 -5.28 3.88 0.59
C GLU A 34 -4.31 3.19 -0.37
N ILE A 35 -4.02 3.83 -1.50
CA ILE A 35 -3.08 3.31 -2.50
C ILE A 35 -1.69 3.16 -1.91
N VAL A 36 -1.18 4.21 -1.23
CA VAL A 36 0.15 4.18 -0.60
C VAL A 36 0.25 3.06 0.43
N ILE A 37 -0.71 2.95 1.34
CA ILE A 37 -0.70 1.90 2.38
C ILE A 37 -0.71 0.50 1.76
N ARG A 38 -1.50 0.26 0.70
CA ARG A 38 -1.52 -1.06 0.03
C ARG A 38 -0.18 -1.37 -0.63
N LEU A 39 0.46 -0.38 -1.25
CA LEU A 39 1.78 -0.55 -1.85
C LEU A 39 2.82 -0.85 -0.77
N GLU A 40 2.88 -0.05 0.29
CA GLU A 40 3.78 -0.26 1.43
C GLU A 40 3.59 -1.65 2.06
N ALA A 41 2.34 -2.06 2.29
CA ALA A 41 2.02 -3.38 2.81
C ALA A 41 2.49 -4.49 1.86
N SER A 42 2.32 -4.31 0.54
CA SER A 42 2.75 -5.31 -0.45
C SER A 42 4.27 -5.51 -0.43
N PHE A 43 5.05 -4.45 -0.23
CA PHE A 43 6.51 -4.55 -0.11
C PHE A 43 6.97 -5.03 1.28
N ALA A 44 6.22 -4.71 2.34
CA ALA A 44 6.52 -5.20 3.68
C ALA A 44 6.38 -6.73 3.81
N GLN A 45 5.48 -7.35 3.03
CA GLN A 45 5.32 -8.81 2.97
C GLN A 45 6.48 -9.52 2.26
N VAL A 46 7.34 -8.78 1.54
CA VAL A 46 8.52 -9.34 0.86
C VAL A 46 9.77 -9.29 1.75
N ALA A 47 9.70 -8.63 2.92
CA ALA A 47 10.76 -8.72 3.92
C ALA A 47 10.84 -10.19 4.38
N PRO A 48 11.99 -10.86 4.20
CA PRO A 48 12.10 -12.26 4.52
C PRO A 48 11.89 -12.40 6.02
N SER A 49 11.01 -13.33 6.39
CA SER A 49 11.19 -14.16 7.57
C SER A 49 12.59 -14.80 7.48
N THR A 50 13.62 -14.03 7.81
CA THR A 50 14.98 -14.52 8.01
C THR A 50 14.96 -15.32 9.29
N ASN A 51 14.78 -16.63 9.13
CA ASN A 51 15.48 -17.68 9.85
C ASN A 51 15.65 -17.46 11.38
N GLU A 52 14.57 -17.54 12.15
CA GLU A 52 14.66 -17.69 13.62
C GLU A 52 14.79 -19.17 14.06
N GLN A 53 15.01 -20.11 13.14
CA GLN A 53 15.13 -21.55 13.44
C GLN A 53 16.57 -22.05 13.71
N GLU A 54 17.59 -21.19 13.72
CA GLU A 54 18.99 -21.59 13.99
C GLU A 54 19.50 -21.26 15.41
N ARG A 55 18.63 -20.91 16.37
CA ARG A 55 19.01 -20.71 17.80
C ARG A 55 18.66 -21.89 18.71
N SER A 56 18.55 -23.09 18.16
CA SER A 56 18.45 -24.33 18.93
C SER A 56 19.41 -25.37 18.34
N ALA A 57 20.70 -25.14 18.52
CA ALA A 57 21.76 -26.14 18.42
C ALA A 57 22.88 -25.76 19.39
#